data_AF-A0A9P6US50-F1
#
_entry.id   AF-A0A9P6US50-F1
#
_cell.length_a   1.000
_cell.length_b   1.000
_cell.length_c   1.000
_cell.angle_alpha   90.00
_cell.angle_beta   90.00
_cell.angle_gamma   90.00
#
_symmetry.space_group_name_H-M   'P 1'
#
loop_
_entity.id
_entity.type
_entity.pdbx_description
1 polymer ?
#
loop_
_entity_poly.entity_id
_entity_poly.type
_entity_poly.pdbx_seq_one_letter_code
_entity_poly.pdbx_strand_id
1 'polypeptide(L)'
;MATISAEYQALGQSFQSLRNIKGHWDGGDSNPAVDNFNGEKHQTLQKLGEYFGRRGTPASAILQAMGQPDEVKQSMDEAFHASLMPGPMLGGTGANPAIANATGAGLGDMSTTMMPTTTKDASSQVMYFIYKWRGNHDYLWFKIDAVKEAVIESSWYHAME
;
A
#
# COMPACT_ATOMS: atom_id res chain seq x y z
N MET A 1 -17.09 18.61 -4.21
CA MET A 1 -16.80 17.49 -3.30
C MET A 1 -17.21 16.22 -4.02
N ALA A 2 -16.32 15.25 -4.20
CA ALA A 2 -16.70 13.97 -4.79
C ALA A 2 -17.57 13.23 -3.76
N THR A 3 -18.87 13.15 -4.03
CA THR A 3 -19.80 12.47 -3.13
C THR A 3 -19.59 10.96 -3.27
N ILE A 4 -19.20 10.31 -2.18
CA ILE A 4 -19.14 8.85 -2.13
C ILE A 4 -20.58 8.35 -2.27
N SER A 5 -20.84 7.41 -3.17
CA SER A 5 -22.19 6.84 -3.28
C SER A 5 -22.54 6.09 -2.00
N ALA A 6 -23.81 6.12 -1.59
CA ALA A 6 -24.28 5.45 -0.38
C ALA A 6 -23.92 3.95 -0.34
N GLU A 7 -23.84 3.29 -1.50
CA GLU A 7 -23.41 1.89 -1.61
C GLU A 7 -21.98 1.69 -1.10
N TYR A 8 -21.01 2.46 -1.60
CA TYR A 8 -19.61 2.37 -1.15
C TYR A 8 -19.40 2.83 0.29
N GLN A 9 -20.25 3.73 0.79
CA GLN A 9 -20.24 4.10 2.19
C GLN A 9 -20.71 2.94 3.09
N ALA A 10 -21.77 2.22 2.68
CA ALA A 10 -22.23 1.02 3.37
C ALA A 10 -21.18 -0.11 3.31
N LEU A 11 -20.56 -0.34 2.15
CA LEU A 11 -19.46 -1.29 2.00
C LEU A 11 -18.28 -0.93 2.92
N GLY A 12 -17.95 0.35 3.03
CA GLY A 12 -16.93 0.84 3.96
C GLY A 12 -17.23 0.50 5.43
N GLN A 13 -18.50 0.68 5.85
CA GLN A 13 -18.95 0.30 7.20
C GLN A 13 -18.92 -1.22 7.42
N SER A 14 -19.34 -2.00 6.42
CA SER A 14 -19.23 -3.46 6.46
C SER A 14 -17.77 -3.89 6.61
N PHE A 15 -16.86 -3.32 5.82
CA PHE A 15 -15.42 -3.59 5.95
C PHE A 15 -14.89 -3.25 7.35
N GLN A 16 -15.26 -2.10 7.90
CA GLN A 16 -14.90 -1.70 9.26
C GLN A 16 -15.45 -2.66 10.32
N SER A 17 -16.62 -3.26 10.09
CA SER A 17 -17.16 -4.28 10.98
C SER A 17 -16.40 -5.60 10.83
N LEU A 18 -16.13 -6.02 9.60
CA LEU A 18 -15.42 -7.27 9.27
C LEU A 18 -13.97 -7.27 9.76
N ARG A 19 -13.28 -6.12 9.77
CA ARG A 19 -11.92 -6.02 10.33
C ARG A 19 -11.85 -6.13 11.85
N ASN A 20 -12.97 -5.96 12.56
CA ASN A 20 -13.06 -6.19 14.01
C ASN A 20 -13.25 -7.68 14.36
N ILE A 21 -13.62 -8.50 13.38
CA ILE A 21 -13.76 -9.95 13.56
C ILE A 21 -12.37 -10.57 13.41
N LYS A 22 -11.87 -11.19 14.49
CA LYS A 22 -10.62 -11.93 14.45
C LYS A 22 -10.82 -13.24 13.69
N GLY A 23 -10.17 -13.37 12.54
CA GLY A 23 -10.08 -14.63 11.81
C GLY A 23 -8.94 -15.51 12.31
N HIS A 24 -8.80 -16.68 11.71
CA HIS A 24 -7.72 -17.63 11.98
C HIS A 24 -6.33 -16.97 11.89
N TRP A 25 -6.14 -16.10 10.90
CA TRP A 25 -4.88 -15.40 10.65
C TRP A 25 -4.58 -14.28 11.65
N ASP A 26 -5.57 -13.86 12.42
CA ASP A 26 -5.47 -12.85 13.48
C ASP A 26 -5.51 -13.49 14.89
N GLY A 27 -5.31 -14.81 14.96
CA GLY A 27 -5.29 -15.58 16.21
C GLY A 27 -6.66 -15.84 16.82
N GLY A 28 -7.74 -15.68 16.04
CA GLY A 28 -9.10 -16.06 16.40
C GLY A 28 -9.53 -17.42 15.86
N ASP A 29 -10.79 -17.78 16.06
CA ASP A 29 -11.41 -18.94 15.40
C ASP A 29 -11.50 -18.71 13.90
N SER A 30 -11.37 -19.79 13.12
CA SER A 30 -11.51 -19.70 11.67
C SER A 30 -12.91 -19.22 11.30
N ASN A 31 -12.97 -18.10 10.59
CA ASN A 31 -14.21 -17.51 10.12
C ASN A 31 -14.17 -17.33 8.60
N PRO A 32 -14.99 -18.09 7.84
CA PRO A 32 -14.97 -18.05 6.38
C PRO A 32 -15.36 -16.68 5.81
N ALA A 33 -16.04 -15.80 6.56
CA ALA A 33 -16.36 -14.46 6.07
C ALA A 33 -15.12 -13.55 5.96
N VAL A 34 -14.09 -13.77 6.78
CA VAL A 34 -12.88 -12.94 6.83
C VAL A 34 -11.63 -13.67 6.33
N ASP A 35 -11.57 -15.00 6.47
CA ASP A 35 -10.39 -15.81 6.15
C ASP A 35 -10.43 -16.45 4.74
N ASN A 36 -11.62 -16.73 4.19
CA ASN A 36 -11.72 -17.38 2.88
C ASN A 36 -11.55 -16.38 1.74
N PHE A 37 -10.83 -16.83 0.71
CA PHE A 37 -10.84 -16.19 -0.59
C PHE A 37 -12.27 -16.07 -1.13
N ASN A 38 -12.61 -14.89 -1.64
CA ASN A 38 -13.98 -14.53 -2.00
C ASN A 38 -15.00 -14.52 -0.83
N GLY A 39 -14.52 -14.49 0.41
CA GLY A 39 -15.34 -14.23 1.59
C GLY A 39 -15.84 -12.77 1.62
N GLU A 40 -16.73 -12.46 2.54
CA GLU A 40 -17.38 -11.14 2.64
C GLU A 40 -16.37 -10.00 2.76
N LYS A 41 -15.29 -10.20 3.55
CA LYS A 41 -14.21 -9.21 3.70
C LYS A 41 -13.45 -8.98 2.40
N HIS A 42 -13.10 -10.06 1.69
CA HIS A 42 -12.40 -9.99 0.40
C HIS A 42 -13.24 -9.26 -0.65
N GLN A 43 -14.50 -9.67 -0.83
CA GLN A 43 -15.40 -9.07 -1.81
C GLN A 43 -15.64 -7.59 -1.53
N THR A 44 -15.81 -7.23 -0.26
CA THR A 44 -15.99 -5.85 0.16
C THR A 44 -14.75 -5.02 -0.15
N LEU A 45 -13.55 -5.50 0.22
CA LEU A 45 -12.27 -4.85 -0.12
C LEU A 45 -12.07 -4.73 -1.62
N GLN A 46 -12.40 -5.76 -2.40
CA GLN A 46 -12.23 -5.77 -3.84
C GLN A 46 -13.09 -4.68 -4.49
N LYS A 47 -14.39 -4.61 -4.13
CA LYS A 47 -15.29 -3.57 -4.64
C LYS A 47 -14.84 -2.16 -4.24
N LEU A 48 -14.39 -1.98 -3.00
CA LEU A 48 -13.87 -0.71 -2.51
C LEU A 48 -12.57 -0.33 -3.25
N GLY A 49 -11.68 -1.29 -3.47
CA GLY A 49 -10.44 -1.11 -4.24
C GLY A 49 -10.69 -0.73 -5.69
N GLU A 50 -11.61 -1.40 -6.38
CA GLU A 50 -11.96 -1.09 -7.77
C GLU A 50 -12.60 0.31 -7.93
N TYR A 51 -13.33 0.75 -6.91
CA TYR A 51 -13.96 2.07 -6.92
C TYR A 51 -12.98 3.18 -6.55
N PHE A 52 -12.31 3.06 -5.40
CA PHE A 52 -11.41 4.09 -4.87
C PHE A 52 -10.02 4.06 -5.53
N GLY A 53 -9.65 2.94 -6.15
CA GLY A 53 -8.40 2.75 -6.88
C GLY A 53 -8.28 3.55 -8.17
N ARG A 54 -9.37 4.20 -8.58
CA ARG A 54 -9.41 5.03 -9.78
C ARG A 54 -8.53 6.25 -9.60
N ARG A 55 -7.70 6.53 -10.61
CA ARG A 55 -6.79 7.67 -10.60
C ARG A 55 -7.56 8.99 -10.43
N GLY A 56 -7.13 9.82 -9.50
CA GLY A 56 -7.76 11.09 -9.16
C GLY A 56 -8.80 11.02 -8.03
N THR A 57 -9.05 9.83 -7.47
CA THR A 57 -9.89 9.69 -6.27
C THR A 57 -9.22 10.38 -5.09
N PRO A 58 -9.92 11.23 -4.32
CA PRO A 58 -9.32 11.87 -3.15
C PRO A 58 -9.06 10.86 -2.03
N ALA A 59 -7.87 10.91 -1.44
CA ALA A 59 -7.46 10.05 -0.33
C ALA A 59 -8.41 10.17 0.87
N SER A 60 -8.93 11.37 1.12
CA SER A 60 -9.94 11.62 2.15
C SER A 60 -11.21 10.81 1.96
N ALA A 61 -11.64 10.52 0.72
CA ALA A 61 -12.80 9.69 0.47
C ALA A 61 -12.54 8.22 0.84
N ILE A 62 -11.31 7.74 0.63
CA ILE A 62 -10.88 6.40 1.05
C ILE A 62 -10.92 6.31 2.57
N LEU A 63 -10.31 7.29 3.26
CA LEU A 63 -10.29 7.34 4.72
C LEU A 63 -11.70 7.45 5.32
N GLN A 64 -12.59 8.20 4.68
CA GLN A 64 -13.97 8.36 5.13
C GLN A 64 -14.78 7.07 4.95
N ALA A 65 -14.57 6.32 3.85
CA ALA A 65 -15.29 5.07 3.59
C ALA A 65 -14.68 3.88 4.35
N MET A 66 -13.38 3.65 4.16
CA MET A 66 -12.68 2.45 4.65
C MET A 66 -12.14 2.60 6.08
N GLY A 67 -12.04 3.84 6.58
CA GLY A 67 -11.39 4.15 7.85
C GLY A 67 -9.89 4.32 7.69
N GLN A 68 -9.16 4.32 8.81
CA GLN A 68 -7.70 4.43 8.79
C GLN A 68 -7.08 3.17 8.15
N PRO A 69 -6.09 3.32 7.26
CA PRO A 69 -5.31 2.19 6.76
C PRO A 69 -4.58 1.50 7.91
N ASP A 70 -4.33 0.21 7.77
CA ASP A 70 -3.58 -0.57 8.75
C ASP A 70 -2.12 -0.11 8.80
N GLU A 71 -1.54 0.27 7.65
CA GLU A 71 -0.20 0.85 7.56
C GLU A 71 -0.18 2.00 6.53
N VAL A 72 0.58 3.05 6.83
CA VAL A 72 0.89 4.13 5.89
C VAL A 72 2.39 4.14 5.65
N LYS A 73 2.81 4.04 4.40
CA LYS A 73 4.24 3.98 4.04
C LYS A 73 4.60 4.98 2.97
N GLN A 74 5.84 5.47 3.00
CA GLN A 74 6.32 6.48 2.05
C GLN A 74 7.01 5.86 0.83
N SER A 75 7.33 4.56 0.90
CA SER A 75 7.90 3.80 -0.20
C SER A 75 7.31 2.39 -0.27
N MET A 76 7.23 1.86 -1.49
CA MET A 76 6.79 0.48 -1.70
C MET A 76 7.85 -0.52 -1.22
N ASP A 77 9.14 -0.17 -1.26
CA ASP A 77 10.22 -0.99 -0.69
C ASP A 77 10.06 -1.18 0.82
N GLU A 78 9.64 -0.16 1.55
CA GLU A 78 9.28 -0.26 2.98
C GLU A 78 7.97 -1.03 3.19
N ALA A 79 7.05 -0.97 2.22
CA ALA A 79 5.84 -1.78 2.21
C ALA A 79 6.14 -3.26 2.12
N PHE A 80 6.99 -3.65 1.17
CA PHE A 80 7.37 -5.03 0.94
C PHE A 80 8.36 -5.57 1.98
N HIS A 81 9.32 -4.77 2.46
CA HIS A 81 10.29 -5.25 3.46
C HIS A 81 9.68 -5.55 4.84
N ALA A 82 8.59 -4.87 5.23
CA ALA A 82 7.95 -5.16 6.52
C ALA A 82 7.24 -6.54 6.55
N SER A 83 6.88 -7.10 5.38
CA SER A 83 6.28 -8.43 5.29
C SER A 83 7.30 -9.58 5.30
N LEU A 84 8.61 -9.30 5.21
CA LEU A 84 9.66 -10.33 5.09
C LEU A 84 10.54 -10.52 6.33
N MET A 85 10.24 -9.88 7.46
CA MET A 85 11.08 -9.95 8.67
C MET A 85 10.44 -10.82 9.78
N PRO A 86 10.97 -12.02 10.07
CA PRO A 86 10.65 -12.76 11.28
C PRO A 86 11.48 -12.23 12.46
N GLY A 87 10.92 -11.33 13.27
CA GLY A 87 11.50 -10.96 14.56
C GLY A 87 12.85 -10.20 14.47
N PRO A 88 13.42 -9.81 15.63
CA PRO A 88 14.10 -8.53 15.78
C PRO A 88 15.52 -8.54 15.23
N MET A 89 15.84 -7.56 14.40
CA MET A 89 17.22 -7.13 14.20
C MET A 89 17.41 -5.76 14.88
N LEU A 90 18.17 -5.79 15.97
CA LEU A 90 18.85 -4.64 16.54
C LEU A 90 19.72 -3.95 15.48
N GLY A 91 19.74 -2.61 15.52
CA GLY A 91 20.71 -1.72 14.83
C GLY A 91 20.02 -0.88 13.75
N GLY A 92 19.72 0.41 13.93
CA GLY A 92 20.69 1.47 14.27
C GLY A 92 21.76 1.51 13.18
N THR A 93 21.86 2.49 12.28
CA THR A 93 21.77 3.95 12.42
C THR A 93 21.81 4.54 11.01
N GLY A 94 21.17 5.69 10.83
CA GLY A 94 21.09 6.39 9.55
C GLY A 94 22.44 6.80 8.95
N ALA A 95 22.45 6.97 7.64
CA ALA A 95 23.45 7.73 6.92
C ALA A 95 22.80 8.48 5.75
N ASN A 96 22.66 9.78 5.96
CA ASN A 96 22.29 10.78 4.97
C ASN A 96 23.43 10.89 3.92
N PRO A 97 23.21 10.84 2.60
CA PRO A 97 24.27 11.17 1.66
C PRO A 97 24.25 12.68 1.37
N ALA A 98 25.06 13.42 2.14
CA ALA A 98 25.47 14.75 1.77
C ALA A 98 26.48 14.68 0.60
N ILE A 99 26.07 15.30 -0.51
CA ILE A 99 26.83 15.96 -1.57
C ILE A 99 28.37 15.91 -1.43
N ALA A 100 29.04 15.25 -2.36
CA ALA A 100 30.44 15.52 -2.70
C ALA A 100 30.60 15.54 -4.22
N ASN A 101 30.87 16.73 -4.75
CA ASN A 101 31.19 17.02 -6.14
C ASN A 101 32.73 17.10 -6.31
N ALA A 102 33.20 16.72 -7.51
CA ALA A 102 34.56 16.84 -8.07
C ALA A 102 35.63 15.92 -7.43
N THR A 103 36.51 15.22 -8.17
CA THR A 103 37.28 15.65 -9.35
C THR A 103 38.03 14.43 -9.95
N GLY A 104 38.21 14.36 -11.27
CA GLY A 104 39.43 13.81 -11.88
C GLY A 104 39.40 12.42 -12.57
N ALA A 105 39.41 12.46 -13.91
CA ALA A 105 40.15 11.62 -14.85
C ALA A 105 40.06 10.07 -14.79
N GLY A 106 39.55 9.46 -15.86
CA GLY A 106 39.74 8.03 -16.15
C GLY A 106 38.95 7.55 -17.38
N LEU A 107 39.68 7.21 -18.44
CA LEU A 107 39.20 6.68 -19.72
C LEU A 107 38.57 5.28 -19.56
N GLY A 108 37.52 4.95 -20.33
CA GLY A 108 37.03 3.56 -20.43
C GLY A 108 35.62 3.41 -20.99
N ASP A 109 35.54 3.30 -22.32
CA ASP A 109 34.40 2.86 -23.13
C ASP A 109 33.94 1.42 -22.76
N MET A 110 32.63 1.18 -22.67
CA MET A 110 31.88 0.12 -23.38
C MET A 110 30.47 -0.09 -22.81
N SER A 111 29.51 0.33 -23.62
CA SER A 111 28.07 0.04 -23.58
C SER A 111 27.74 -1.38 -23.09
N THR A 112 26.99 -1.50 -22.00
CA THR A 112 26.19 -2.68 -21.67
C THR A 112 24.90 -2.24 -20.98
N THR A 113 23.81 -2.42 -21.72
CA THR A 113 22.42 -2.54 -21.27
C THR A 113 21.79 -1.31 -20.62
N MET A 114 20.96 -0.66 -21.44
CA MET A 114 19.88 0.22 -21.00
C MET A 114 18.98 -0.52 -20.01
N MET A 115 19.25 -0.37 -18.72
CA MET A 115 18.18 -0.34 -17.74
C MET A 115 17.57 1.06 -17.83
N PRO A 116 16.25 1.24 -17.91
CA PRO A 116 15.69 2.53 -17.59
C PRO A 116 16.12 2.79 -16.14
N THR A 117 17.07 3.70 -15.95
CA THR A 117 17.15 4.47 -14.72
C THR A 117 15.76 5.04 -14.59
N THR A 118 14.95 4.42 -13.74
CA THR A 118 13.72 5.01 -13.24
C THR A 118 14.16 6.39 -12.80
N THR A 119 13.76 7.38 -13.59
CA THR A 119 14.06 8.75 -13.29
C THR A 119 13.56 8.93 -11.86
N LYS A 120 14.51 9.24 -10.99
CA LYS A 120 14.28 9.76 -9.65
C LYS A 120 13.66 11.13 -9.86
N ASP A 121 12.45 11.13 -10.40
CA ASP A 121 11.69 12.28 -10.81
C ASP A 121 11.26 12.97 -9.52
N ALA A 122 11.75 14.21 -9.39
CA ALA A 122 11.40 15.22 -8.42
C ALA A 122 10.26 14.84 -7.47
N SER A 123 10.62 14.40 -6.26
CA SER A 123 9.88 14.64 -5.01
C SER A 123 8.35 14.62 -5.11
N SER A 124 7.77 13.68 -5.83
CA SER A 124 6.37 13.32 -5.62
C SER A 124 6.39 12.52 -4.33
N GLN A 125 6.10 13.19 -3.22
CA GLN A 125 5.87 12.50 -1.96
C GLN A 125 4.68 11.58 -2.21
N VAL A 126 4.95 10.29 -2.35
CA VAL A 126 3.92 9.28 -2.52
C VAL A 126 3.70 8.61 -1.18
N MET A 127 2.45 8.32 -0.87
CA MET A 127 2.07 7.54 0.30
C MET A 127 1.34 6.30 -0.15
N TYR A 128 1.58 5.19 0.53
CA TYR A 128 0.92 3.92 0.31
C TYR A 128 0.01 3.65 1.50
N PHE A 129 -1.30 3.61 1.25
CA PHE A 129 -2.27 3.17 2.25
C PHE A 129 -2.47 1.67 2.09
N ILE A 130 -2.17 0.92 3.14
CA ILE A 130 -2.23 -0.54 3.15
C ILE A 130 -3.43 -0.97 3.99
N TYR A 131 -4.31 -1.77 3.40
CA TYR A 131 -5.47 -2.36 4.05
C TYR A 131 -5.34 -3.88 4.04
N LYS A 132 -5.18 -4.47 5.22
CA LYS A 132 -4.93 -5.91 5.37
C LYS A 132 -6.24 -6.69 5.23
N TRP A 133 -6.20 -7.74 4.41
CA TRP A 133 -7.31 -8.66 4.28
C TRP A 133 -7.21 -9.80 5.31
N ARG A 134 -6.17 -10.63 5.26
CA ARG A 134 -5.90 -11.67 6.26
C ARG A 134 -4.41 -11.73 6.60
N GLY A 135 -4.07 -11.55 7.87
CA GLY A 135 -2.68 -11.50 8.33
C GLY A 135 -1.84 -10.44 7.60
N ASN A 136 -0.53 -10.70 7.49
CA ASN A 136 0.45 -9.74 6.93
C ASN A 136 0.84 -10.04 5.47
N HIS A 137 0.16 -10.99 4.83
CA HIS A 137 0.49 -11.49 3.49
C HIS A 137 -0.44 -10.92 2.41
N ASP A 138 -1.76 -10.94 2.66
CA ASP A 138 -2.76 -10.50 1.70
C ASP A 138 -3.28 -9.11 2.05
N TYR A 139 -2.98 -8.12 1.21
CA TYR A 139 -3.43 -6.75 1.43
C TYR A 139 -3.70 -5.98 0.14
N LEU A 140 -4.61 -5.03 0.24
CA LEU A 140 -4.91 -4.05 -0.79
C LEU A 140 -4.10 -2.78 -0.50
N TRP A 141 -3.38 -2.27 -1.50
CA TRP A 141 -2.64 -1.02 -1.36
C TRP A 141 -3.15 0.06 -2.30
N PHE A 142 -3.12 1.30 -1.84
CA PHE A 142 -3.40 2.50 -2.63
C PHE A 142 -2.18 3.40 -2.64
N LYS A 143 -1.65 3.68 -3.82
CA LYS A 143 -0.61 4.67 -4.05
C LYS A 143 -1.26 6.04 -4.21
N ILE A 144 -0.93 6.94 -3.32
CA ILE A 144 -1.49 8.28 -3.19
C ILE A 144 -0.40 9.31 -3.44
N ASP A 145 -0.72 10.33 -4.20
CA ASP A 145 0.06 11.56 -4.32
C ASP A 145 -0.16 12.38 -3.04
N ALA A 146 0.86 12.52 -2.18
CA ALA A 146 0.76 13.27 -0.93
C ALA A 146 0.61 14.78 -1.15
N VAL A 147 0.98 15.28 -2.33
CA VAL A 147 0.84 16.71 -2.66
C VAL A 147 -0.58 17.00 -3.12
N LYS A 148 -1.16 16.11 -3.94
CA LYS A 148 -2.53 16.27 -4.46
C LYS A 148 -3.60 15.58 -3.62
N GLU A 149 -3.19 14.82 -2.62
CA GLU A 149 -4.02 13.95 -1.79
C GLU A 149 -4.96 13.07 -2.63
N ALA A 150 -4.44 12.53 -3.73
CA ALA A 150 -5.22 11.80 -4.72
C ALA A 150 -4.58 10.47 -5.10
N VAL A 151 -5.41 9.47 -5.35
CA VAL A 151 -4.97 8.14 -5.79
C VAL A 151 -4.32 8.25 -7.16
N ILE A 152 -3.11 7.73 -7.22
CA ILE A 152 -2.38 7.50 -8.47
C ILE A 152 -2.75 6.13 -9.02
N GLU A 153 -2.74 5.11 -8.15
CA GLU A 153 -2.90 3.71 -8.51
C GLU A 153 -3.32 2.88 -7.28
N SER A 154 -3.90 1.71 -7.49
CA SER A 154 -4.11 0.70 -6.44
C SER A 154 -3.95 -0.69 -7.01
N SER A 155 -3.50 -1.64 -6.21
CA SER A 155 -3.54 -3.05 -6.57
C SER A 155 -3.55 -3.95 -5.34
N TRP A 156 -3.74 -5.24 -5.58
CA TRP A 156 -3.62 -6.28 -4.59
C TRP A 156 -2.19 -6.79 -4.49
N TYR A 157 -1.79 -7.18 -3.28
CA TYR A 157 -0.59 -7.96 -3.04
C TYR A 157 -0.98 -9.35 -2.51
N HIS A 158 -0.45 -10.39 -3.16
CA HIS A 158 -0.67 -11.83 -2.92
C HIS A 158 -2.11 -12.38 -2.88
N ALA A 159 -3.14 -11.58 -3.18
CA ALA A 159 -4.55 -11.99 -3.07
C ALA A 159 -5.00 -13.24 -3.87
N MET A 160 -4.14 -13.92 -4.62
CA MET A 160 -4.44 -15.13 -5.43
C MET A 160 -3.52 -16.33 -5.16
N GLU A 161 -2.68 -16.31 -4.11
CA GLU A 161 -1.86 -17.47 -3.68
C GLU A 161 -2.48 -18.26 -2.52
#